data_AF-A0A357I5P5-F1
#
_entry.id   AF-A0A357I5P5-F1
#
_cell.length_a   1.000
_cell.length_b   1.000
_cell.length_c   1.000
_cell.angle_alpha   90.00
_cell.angle_beta   90.00
_cell.angle_gamma   90.00
#
_symmetry.space_group_name_H-M   'P 1'
#
loop_
_entity.id
_entity.type
_entity.pdbx_description
1 polymer ?
#
loop_
_entity_poly.entity_id
_entity_poly.type
_entity_poly.pdbx_seq_one_letter_code
_entity_poly.pdbx_strand_id
1 'polypeptide(L)'
;LLLLGVIFFLYRLKDVGIYVTLFAVGHVITLLAGVLMEISVSAYLIDAIIGFSVAYKALDNMGAFQRWFGFQPNTKVATFGFGLIHGFGLATKLLDYQLQPDGLLVNLLSFNVGVEIGQVLALAVILIAMTYWRKSGNFMRHAYTANTVMMMLGFLLMGYQLVGYFTV
;
A
#
# COMPACT_ATOMS: atom_id res chain seq x y z
N LEU A 1 1.79 -5.71 -2.97
CA LEU A 1 0.33 -5.91 -3.22
C LEU A 1 -0.40 -4.61 -3.51
N LEU A 2 -0.26 -3.56 -2.69
CA LEU A 2 -0.94 -2.27 -2.91
C LEU A 2 -0.70 -1.65 -4.29
N LEU A 3 0.56 -1.61 -4.75
CA LEU A 3 0.92 -1.06 -6.07
C LEU A 3 0.25 -1.79 -7.24
N LEU A 4 0.03 -3.11 -7.12
CA LEU A 4 -0.61 -3.93 -8.16
C LEU A 4 -2.07 -3.50 -8.39
N GLY A 5 -2.78 -3.15 -7.32
CA GLY A 5 -4.15 -2.63 -7.40
C GLY A 5 -4.22 -1.29 -8.12
N VAL A 6 -3.35 -0.34 -7.78
CA VAL A 6 -3.39 1.03 -8.32
C VAL A 6 -3.19 1.08 -9.84
N ILE A 7 -2.52 0.08 -10.43
CA ILE A 7 -2.08 0.14 -11.84
C ILE A 7 -3.15 -0.32 -12.85
N PHE A 8 -4.18 -1.04 -12.43
CA PHE A 8 -5.21 -1.53 -13.36
C PHE A 8 -5.89 -0.40 -14.15
N PHE A 9 -6.15 0.73 -13.50
CA PHE A 9 -6.90 1.86 -14.07
C PHE A 9 -6.09 3.13 -14.34
N LEU A 10 -4.81 3.18 -13.95
CA LEU A 10 -3.96 4.33 -14.27
C LEU A 10 -3.33 4.15 -15.66
N TYR A 11 -3.68 5.07 -16.57
CA TYR A 11 -3.26 5.04 -17.97
C TYR A 11 -1.97 5.85 -18.23
N ARG A 12 -1.51 6.68 -17.27
CA ARG A 12 -0.36 7.56 -17.47
C ARG A 12 0.66 7.40 -16.35
N LEU A 13 1.93 7.21 -16.73
CA LEU A 13 3.09 7.16 -15.83
C LEU A 13 3.12 8.33 -14.82
N LYS A 14 2.73 9.53 -15.27
CA LYS A 14 2.66 10.73 -14.42
C LYS A 14 1.68 10.58 -13.26
N ASP A 15 0.51 10.01 -13.53
CA ASP A 15 -0.52 9.84 -12.49
C ASP A 15 -0.06 8.82 -11.46
N VAL A 16 0.56 7.71 -11.90
CA VAL A 16 1.07 6.70 -10.99
C VAL A 16 2.21 7.24 -10.12
N GLY A 17 3.13 8.03 -10.69
CA GLY A 17 4.19 8.68 -9.94
C GLY A 17 3.67 9.50 -8.77
N ILE A 18 2.59 10.27 -8.97
CA ILE A 18 1.96 11.04 -7.87
C ILE A 18 1.50 10.13 -6.72
N TYR A 19 0.86 9.00 -7.03
CA TYR A 19 0.40 8.08 -5.98
C TYR A 19 1.55 7.41 -5.23
N VAL A 20 2.62 7.02 -5.94
CA VAL A 20 3.81 6.43 -5.32
C VAL A 20 4.48 7.44 -4.41
N THR A 21 4.68 8.67 -4.88
CA THR A 21 5.28 9.73 -4.07
C THR A 21 4.41 10.05 -2.85
N LEU A 22 3.09 10.18 -2.99
CA LEU A 22 2.20 10.41 -1.85
C LEU A 22 2.27 9.28 -0.83
N PHE A 23 2.27 8.03 -1.28
CA PHE A 23 2.41 6.88 -0.40
C PHE A 23 3.78 6.89 0.31
N ALA A 24 4.87 7.09 -0.46
CA ALA A 24 6.24 7.09 0.05
C ALA A 24 6.48 8.20 1.07
N VAL A 25 5.97 9.41 0.81
CA VAL A 25 6.05 10.55 1.73
C VAL A 25 5.32 10.23 3.03
N GLY A 26 4.07 9.75 2.97
CA GLY A 26 3.33 9.36 4.17
C GLY A 26 4.04 8.25 4.95
N HIS A 27 4.56 7.26 4.24
CA HIS A 27 5.31 6.15 4.81
C HIS A 27 6.58 6.60 5.54
N VAL A 28 7.40 7.44 4.92
CA VAL A 28 8.63 7.98 5.54
C VAL A 28 8.33 8.78 6.80
N ILE A 29 7.29 9.62 6.77
CA ILE A 29 6.92 10.48 7.92
C ILE A 29 6.67 9.62 9.16
N THR A 30 5.85 8.58 9.02
CA THR A 30 5.43 7.73 10.14
C THR A 30 6.46 6.67 10.50
N LEU A 31 7.25 6.20 9.54
CA LEU A 31 8.40 5.35 9.82
C LEU A 31 9.43 6.07 10.69
N LEU A 32 9.84 7.28 10.28
CA LEU A 32 10.81 8.07 11.03
C LEU A 32 10.24 8.49 12.39
N ALA A 33 9.00 8.99 12.43
CA ALA A 33 8.36 9.35 13.69
C ALA A 33 8.22 8.14 14.62
N GLY A 34 7.79 6.99 14.10
CA GLY A 34 7.63 5.77 14.87
C GLY A 34 8.93 5.29 15.49
N VAL A 35 10.03 5.30 14.73
CA VAL A 35 11.34 4.89 15.24
C VAL A 35 11.94 5.93 16.20
N LEU A 36 11.93 7.22 15.83
CA LEU A 36 12.59 8.28 16.61
C LEU A 36 11.85 8.63 17.91
N MET A 37 10.52 8.47 17.93
CA MET A 37 9.69 8.71 19.11
C MET A 37 9.31 7.42 19.84
N GLU A 38 9.87 6.28 19.42
CA GLU A 38 9.62 4.95 20.00
C GLU A 38 8.12 4.61 20.11
N ILE A 39 7.34 5.01 19.10
CA ILE A 39 5.89 4.73 19.06
C ILE A 39 5.71 3.29 18.64
N SER A 40 5.34 2.44 19.60
CA SER A 40 4.95 1.06 19.37
C SER A 40 3.43 0.94 19.23
N VAL A 41 2.99 0.30 18.15
CA VAL A 41 1.59 -0.02 17.87
C VAL A 41 1.51 -1.51 17.57
N SER A 42 0.39 -2.16 17.89
CA SER A 42 0.24 -3.59 17.58
C SER A 42 0.44 -3.87 16.09
N ALA A 43 1.41 -4.75 15.78
CA ALA A 43 1.68 -5.20 14.41
C ALA A 43 0.43 -5.86 13.78
N TYR A 44 -0.38 -6.57 14.58
CA TYR A 44 -1.65 -7.15 14.12
C TYR A 44 -2.63 -6.07 13.64
N LEU A 45 -2.80 -4.98 14.40
CA LEU A 45 -3.71 -3.90 14.00
C LEU A 45 -3.22 -3.19 12.73
N ILE A 46 -1.91 -2.96 12.63
CA ILE A 46 -1.35 -2.32 11.43
C ILE A 46 -1.50 -3.23 10.21
N ASP A 47 -1.11 -4.50 10.31
CA ASP A 47 -1.22 -5.46 9.21
C ASP A 47 -2.70 -5.71 8.82
N ALA A 48 -3.63 -5.62 9.77
CA ALA A 48 -5.06 -5.64 9.47
C ALA A 48 -5.50 -4.43 8.62
N ILE A 49 -5.06 -3.23 8.97
CA ILE A 49 -5.37 -2.01 8.21
C ILE A 49 -4.68 -2.03 6.84
N ILE A 50 -3.48 -2.61 6.75
CA ILE A 50 -2.82 -2.87 5.46
C ILE A 50 -3.70 -3.76 4.59
N GLY A 51 -4.23 -4.87 5.13
CA GLY A 51 -5.19 -5.73 4.42
C GLY A 51 -6.44 -4.97 3.97
N PHE A 52 -7.00 -4.14 4.86
CA PHE A 52 -8.13 -3.27 4.54
C PHE A 52 -7.81 -2.30 3.40
N SER A 53 -6.62 -1.69 3.38
CA SER A 53 -6.23 -0.75 2.32
C SER A 53 -6.20 -1.40 0.93
N VAL A 54 -5.82 -2.69 0.85
CA VAL A 54 -5.86 -3.47 -0.40
C VAL A 54 -7.30 -3.70 -0.84
N ALA A 55 -8.18 -4.10 0.07
CA ALA A 55 -9.60 -4.29 -0.21
C ALA A 55 -10.28 -2.99 -0.63
N TYR A 56 -10.00 -1.89 0.09
CA TYR A 56 -10.45 -0.55 -0.24
C TYR A 56 -10.04 -0.16 -1.65
N LYS A 57 -8.76 -0.36 -2.02
CA LYS A 57 -8.28 0.07 -3.34
C LYS A 57 -8.88 -0.77 -4.47
N ALA A 58 -9.11 -2.06 -4.24
CA ALA A 58 -9.82 -2.90 -5.19
C ALA A 58 -11.27 -2.44 -5.41
N LEU A 59 -11.97 -2.08 -4.33
CA LEU A 59 -13.32 -1.51 -4.40
C LEU A 59 -13.35 -0.17 -5.16
N ASP A 60 -12.40 0.71 -4.86
CA ASP A 60 -12.19 1.99 -5.53
C ASP A 60 -12.01 1.80 -7.05
N ASN A 61 -11.14 0.87 -7.45
CA ASN A 61 -10.89 0.53 -8.85
C ASN A 61 -12.13 -0.02 -9.58
N MET A 62 -13.01 -0.73 -8.87
CA MET A 62 -14.25 -1.26 -9.44
C MET A 62 -15.39 -0.21 -9.49
N GLY A 63 -15.15 1.01 -9.02
CA GLY A 63 -16.17 2.06 -8.94
C GLY A 63 -17.24 1.79 -7.89
N ALA A 64 -16.96 0.94 -6.90
CA ALA A 64 -17.93 0.51 -5.90
C ALA A 64 -18.45 1.69 -5.07
N PHE A 65 -17.57 2.62 -4.65
CA PHE A 65 -17.97 3.75 -3.80
C PHE A 65 -18.99 4.68 -4.47
N GLN A 66 -18.75 5.06 -5.73
CA GLN A 66 -19.72 5.84 -6.50
C GLN A 66 -21.06 5.11 -6.66
N ARG A 67 -21.05 3.78 -6.86
CA ARG A 67 -22.27 2.98 -7.07
C ARG A 67 -23.06 2.74 -5.77
N TRP A 68 -22.37 2.59 -4.64
CA TRP A 68 -23.00 2.28 -3.35
C TRP A 68 -23.42 3.53 -2.59
N PHE A 69 -22.61 4.59 -2.65
CA PHE A 69 -22.78 5.78 -1.81
C PHE A 69 -23.02 7.07 -2.62
N GLY A 70 -22.97 7.01 -3.95
CA GLY A 70 -23.12 8.21 -4.81
C GLY A 70 -21.93 9.17 -4.77
N PHE A 71 -20.84 8.79 -4.09
CA PHE A 71 -19.66 9.63 -3.87
C PHE A 71 -18.37 8.84 -4.07
N GLN A 72 -17.39 9.44 -4.73
CA GLN A 72 -16.05 8.88 -4.90
C GLN A 72 -15.06 9.54 -3.93
N PRO A 73 -14.49 8.80 -2.97
CA PRO A 73 -13.44 9.32 -2.12
C PRO A 73 -12.22 9.83 -2.89
N ASN A 74 -11.54 10.83 -2.34
CA ASN A 74 -10.30 11.32 -2.96
C ASN A 74 -9.19 10.28 -2.80
N THR A 75 -8.87 9.60 -3.90
CA THR A 75 -7.86 8.55 -3.97
C THR A 75 -6.47 9.01 -3.54
N LYS A 76 -6.11 10.27 -3.76
CA LYS A 76 -4.80 10.83 -3.36
C LYS A 76 -4.69 10.91 -1.84
N VAL A 77 -5.75 11.38 -1.19
CA VAL A 77 -5.82 11.47 0.28
C VAL A 77 -5.80 10.07 0.88
N ALA A 78 -6.56 9.13 0.33
CA ALA A 78 -6.55 7.74 0.77
C ALA A 78 -5.15 7.11 0.64
N THR A 79 -4.48 7.29 -0.51
CA THR A 79 -3.12 6.77 -0.72
C THR A 79 -2.10 7.35 0.25
N PHE A 80 -2.14 8.66 0.51
CA PHE A 80 -1.29 9.29 1.53
C PHE A 80 -1.58 8.71 2.93
N GLY A 81 -2.85 8.59 3.30
CA GLY A 81 -3.28 7.99 4.58
C GLY A 81 -2.82 6.54 4.74
N PHE A 82 -2.91 5.73 3.68
CA PHE A 82 -2.36 4.38 3.70
C PHE A 82 -0.85 4.38 3.86
N GLY A 83 -0.14 5.30 3.20
CA GLY A 83 1.29 5.49 3.41
C GLY A 83 1.63 5.70 4.88
N LEU A 84 0.93 6.62 5.56
CA LEU A 84 1.09 6.87 7.00
C LEU A 84 0.94 5.59 7.85
N ILE A 85 -0.10 4.78 7.58
CA ILE A 85 -0.31 3.56 8.39
C ILE A 85 0.77 2.51 8.11
N HIS A 86 1.21 2.37 6.85
CA HIS A 86 2.23 1.39 6.50
C HIS A 86 3.59 1.72 7.12
N GLY A 87 3.95 3.01 7.25
CA GLY A 87 5.22 3.41 7.87
C GLY A 87 5.32 2.96 9.33
N PHE A 88 4.23 3.05 10.10
CA PHE A 88 4.18 2.51 11.46
C PHE A 88 4.37 1.00 11.53
N GLY A 89 3.92 0.25 10.51
CA GLY A 89 4.05 -1.21 10.45
C GLY A 89 5.50 -1.66 10.41
N LEU A 90 6.32 -0.95 9.63
CA LEU A 90 7.76 -1.20 9.61
C LEU A 90 8.44 -0.64 10.86
N ALA A 91 8.06 0.54 11.34
CA ALA A 91 8.63 1.14 12.55
C ALA A 91 8.52 0.20 13.76
N THR A 92 7.33 -0.36 13.99
CA THR A 92 7.09 -1.32 15.07
C THR A 92 8.05 -2.51 15.00
N LYS A 93 8.20 -3.11 13.81
CA LYS A 93 9.12 -4.25 13.61
C LYS A 93 10.59 -3.86 13.81
N LEU A 94 10.98 -2.64 13.44
CA LEU A 94 12.36 -2.17 13.64
C LEU A 94 12.66 -1.90 15.12
N LEU A 95 11.67 -1.42 15.89
CA LEU A 95 11.79 -1.28 17.35
C LEU A 95 11.98 -2.65 18.02
N ASP A 96 11.26 -3.68 17.56
CA ASP A 96 11.43 -5.06 18.07
C ASP A 96 12.84 -5.62 17.83
N TYR A 97 13.53 -5.18 16.78
CA TYR A 97 14.89 -5.62 16.46
C TYR A 97 15.99 -4.93 17.27
N GLN A 98 15.66 -3.99 18.17
CA GLN A 98 16.62 -3.28 19.05
C GLN A 98 17.87 -2.79 18.31
N LEU A 99 17.66 -2.12 17.17
CA LEU A 99 18.76 -1.65 16.34
C LEU A 99 19.70 -0.72 17.13
N GLN A 100 21.00 -0.85 16.90
CA GLN A 100 21.98 0.04 17.49
C GLN A 100 21.68 1.49 17.08
N PRO A 101 21.69 2.47 18.01
CA PRO A 101 21.40 3.87 17.70
C PRO A 101 22.39 4.47 16.70
N ASP A 102 23.62 3.95 16.67
CA ASP A 102 24.67 4.44 15.81
C ASP A 102 24.37 4.13 14.33
N GLY A 103 24.36 5.17 13.50
CA GLY A 103 24.00 5.07 12.08
C GLY A 103 22.52 4.78 11.79
N LEU A 104 21.63 4.72 12.80
CA LEU A 104 20.21 4.39 12.60
C LEU A 104 19.53 5.31 11.57
N LEU A 105 19.73 6.62 11.69
CA LEU A 105 19.14 7.59 10.76
C LEU A 105 19.63 7.37 9.31
N VAL A 106 20.92 7.12 9.14
CA VAL A 106 21.52 6.85 7.82
C VAL A 106 20.95 5.56 7.24
N ASN A 107 20.86 4.50 8.04
CA ASN A 107 20.28 3.22 7.64
C ASN A 107 18.81 3.36 7.23
N LEU A 108 18.02 4.13 7.99
CA LEU A 108 16.62 4.40 7.66
C LEU A 108 16.49 5.18 6.35
N LEU A 109 17.32 6.21 6.14
CA LEU A 109 17.30 6.98 4.90
C LEU A 109 17.72 6.11 3.70
N SER A 110 18.80 5.34 3.82
CA SER A 110 19.26 4.41 2.77
C SER A 110 18.23 3.33 2.45
N PHE A 111 17.57 2.77 3.47
CA PHE A 111 16.48 1.83 3.28
C PHE A 111 15.32 2.45 2.51
N ASN A 112 14.90 3.67 2.87
CA ASN A 112 13.80 4.36 2.19
C ASN A 112 14.13 4.69 0.72
N VAL A 113 15.36 5.16 0.44
CA VAL A 113 15.81 5.38 -0.95
C VAL A 113 15.80 4.06 -1.73
N GLY A 114 16.27 2.98 -1.13
CA GLY A 114 16.22 1.65 -1.75
C GLY A 114 14.80 1.18 -2.05
N VAL A 115 13.86 1.40 -1.11
CA VAL A 115 12.43 1.10 -1.31
C VAL A 115 11.84 1.95 -2.43
N GLU A 116 12.09 3.26 -2.45
CA GLU A 116 11.55 4.15 -3.49
C GLU A 116 12.06 3.76 -4.88
N ILE A 117 13.36 3.45 -5.02
CA ILE A 117 13.94 2.94 -6.27
C ILE A 117 13.28 1.61 -6.67
N GLY A 118 13.17 0.67 -5.72
CA GLY A 118 12.53 -0.63 -5.96
C GLY A 118 11.07 -0.49 -6.40
N GLN A 119 10.33 0.43 -5.79
CA GLN A 119 8.94 0.73 -6.16
C GLN A 119 8.87 1.30 -7.57
N VAL A 120 9.69 2.29 -7.93
CA VAL A 120 9.74 2.88 -9.28
C VAL A 120 10.06 1.83 -10.34
N LEU A 121 11.06 0.98 -10.10
CA LEU A 121 11.44 -0.12 -11.01
C LEU A 121 10.31 -1.13 -11.18
N ALA A 122 9.73 -1.61 -10.07
CA ALA A 122 8.60 -2.54 -10.11
C ALA A 122 7.43 -1.94 -10.90
N LEU A 123 7.20 -0.63 -10.75
CA LEU A 123 6.15 0.08 -11.46
C LEU A 123 6.39 0.15 -12.95
N ALA A 124 7.61 0.46 -13.38
CA ALA A 124 7.98 0.48 -14.78
C ALA A 124 7.69 -0.90 -15.42
N VAL A 125 8.10 -1.98 -14.76
CA VAL A 125 7.86 -3.35 -15.23
C VAL A 125 6.35 -3.66 -15.32
N ILE A 126 5.58 -3.37 -14.26
CA ILE A 126 4.13 -3.64 -14.26
C ILE A 126 3.42 -2.83 -15.35
N LEU A 127 3.80 -1.56 -15.57
CA LEU A 127 3.18 -0.73 -16.60
C LEU A 127 3.48 -1.24 -18.02
N ILE A 128 4.69 -1.75 -18.27
CA ILE A 128 5.03 -2.40 -19.53
C ILE A 128 4.14 -3.63 -19.72
N ALA A 129 4.09 -4.54 -18.73
CA ALA A 129 3.26 -5.74 -18.78
C ALA A 129 1.78 -5.42 -19.02
N MET A 130 1.25 -4.41 -18.32
CA MET A 130 -0.12 -3.94 -18.48
C MET A 130 -0.40 -3.35 -19.86
N THR A 131 0.57 -2.67 -20.47
CA THR A 131 0.42 -2.14 -21.83
C THR A 131 0.24 -3.25 -22.85
N TYR A 132 0.96 -4.37 -22.70
CA TYR A 132 0.75 -5.56 -23.51
C TYR A 132 -0.59 -6.24 -23.21
N TRP A 133 -0.94 -6.39 -21.92
CA TRP A 133 -2.16 -7.07 -21.51
C TRP A 133 -3.44 -6.34 -21.94
N ARG A 134 -3.40 -5.00 -21.98
CA ARG A 134 -4.50 -4.14 -22.48
C ARG A 134 -4.83 -4.37 -23.95
N LYS A 135 -3.90 -4.93 -24.76
CA LYS A 135 -4.18 -5.29 -26.16
C LYS A 135 -5.07 -6.52 -26.30
N SER A 136 -5.33 -7.26 -25.22
CA SER A 136 -6.25 -8.40 -25.23
C SER A 136 -7.71 -7.96 -25.23
N GLY A 137 -8.56 -8.59 -26.04
CA GLY A 137 -10.00 -8.28 -26.11
C GLY A 137 -10.76 -8.53 -24.79
N ASN A 138 -10.18 -9.30 -23.87
CA ASN A 138 -10.78 -9.65 -22.58
C ASN A 138 -10.23 -8.84 -21.39
N PHE A 139 -9.45 -7.78 -21.63
CA PHE A 139 -8.77 -7.02 -20.58
C PHE A 139 -9.70 -6.58 -19.44
N MET A 140 -10.89 -6.04 -19.76
CA MET A 140 -11.83 -5.55 -18.75
C MET A 140 -12.32 -6.65 -17.81
N ARG A 141 -12.60 -7.85 -18.34
CA ARG A 141 -13.03 -9.00 -17.53
C ARG A 141 -11.90 -9.49 -16.63
N HIS A 142 -10.68 -9.55 -17.15
CA HIS A 142 -9.51 -9.92 -16.36
C HIS A 142 -9.19 -8.89 -15.26
N ALA A 143 -9.26 -7.60 -15.58
CA ALA A 143 -9.04 -6.52 -14.62
C ALA A 143 -10.06 -6.57 -13.48
N TYR A 144 -11.34 -6.78 -13.79
CA TYR A 144 -12.38 -6.93 -12.78
C TYR A 144 -12.15 -8.17 -11.89
N THR A 145 -11.82 -9.30 -12.51
CA THR A 145 -11.54 -10.56 -11.79
C THR A 145 -10.33 -10.38 -10.85
N ALA A 146 -9.26 -9.74 -11.34
CA ALA A 146 -8.07 -9.48 -10.53
C ALA A 146 -8.38 -8.56 -9.33
N ASN A 147 -9.18 -7.50 -9.52
CA ASN A 147 -9.62 -6.65 -8.40
C ASN A 147 -10.49 -7.42 -7.41
N THR A 148 -11.36 -8.31 -7.88
CA THR A 148 -12.17 -9.16 -6.99
C THR A 148 -11.28 -10.07 -6.14
N VAL A 149 -10.27 -10.71 -6.74
CA VAL A 149 -9.31 -11.56 -6.00
C VAL A 149 -8.49 -10.72 -5.01
N MET A 150 -7.97 -9.56 -5.42
CA MET A 150 -7.25 -8.66 -4.52
C MET A 150 -8.12 -8.21 -3.34
N MET A 151 -9.40 -7.92 -3.58
CA MET A 151 -10.35 -7.57 -2.53
C MET A 151 -10.53 -8.71 -1.52
N MET A 152 -10.74 -9.94 -2.01
CA MET A 152 -10.86 -11.11 -1.13
C MET A 152 -9.59 -11.32 -0.31
N LEU A 153 -8.42 -11.27 -0.93
CA LEU A 153 -7.13 -11.40 -0.24
C LEU A 153 -6.92 -10.31 0.81
N GLY A 154 -7.31 -9.07 0.51
CA GLY A 154 -7.25 -7.95 1.46
C GLY A 154 -8.13 -8.18 2.69
N PHE A 155 -9.38 -8.60 2.49
CA PHE A 155 -10.28 -8.93 3.61
C PHE A 155 -9.84 -10.18 4.38
N LEU A 156 -9.31 -11.20 3.70
CA LEU A 156 -8.76 -12.39 4.35
C LEU A 156 -7.58 -12.03 5.25
N LEU A 157 -6.64 -11.22 4.75
CA LEU A 157 -5.51 -10.74 5.54
C LEU A 157 -6.00 -9.91 6.74
N MET A 158 -6.95 -8.99 6.52
CA MET A 158 -7.54 -8.19 7.59
C MET A 158 -8.16 -9.08 8.68
N GLY A 159 -8.99 -10.05 8.29
CA GLY A 159 -9.62 -10.98 9.21
C GLY A 159 -8.61 -11.83 9.97
N TYR A 160 -7.61 -12.38 9.27
CA TYR A 160 -6.53 -13.17 9.88
C TYR A 160 -5.80 -12.39 10.98
N GLN A 161 -5.44 -11.14 10.69
CA GLN A 161 -4.71 -10.30 11.63
C GLN A 161 -5.57 -9.83 12.81
N LEU A 162 -6.86 -9.53 12.58
CA LEU A 162 -7.79 -9.19 13.65
C LEU A 162 -8.04 -10.38 14.58
N VAL A 163 -8.19 -11.60 14.05
CA VAL A 163 -8.29 -12.80 14.89
C VAL A 163 -7.02 -12.99 15.70
N GLY A 164 -5.84 -12.83 15.08
CA GLY A 164 -4.55 -12.86 15.79
C GLY A 164 -4.51 -11.87 16.95
N TYR A 165 -4.97 -10.64 16.75
CA TYR A 165 -5.02 -9.61 17.79
C TYR A 165 -5.89 -9.98 19.01
N PHE A 166 -6.99 -10.70 18.81
CA PHE A 166 -7.89 -11.09 19.91
C PHE A 166 -7.56 -12.43 20.56
N THR A 167 -6.65 -13.21 19.97
CA THR A 167 -6.36 -14.59 20.39
C THR A 167 -4.94 -14.80 20.91
N VAL A 168 -4.03 -13.85 20.68
CA VAL A 168 -2.64 -13.84 21.16
C VAL A 168 -2.43 -12.69 22.14
#